data_AF-A0A0L8J9A7-F1
#
_entry.id   AF-A0A0L8J9A7-F1
#
_cell.length_a   1.000
_cell.length_b   1.000
_cell.length_c   1.000
_cell.angle_alpha   90.00
_cell.angle_beta   90.00
_cell.angle_gamma   90.00
#
_symmetry.space_group_name_H-M   'P 1'
#
loop_
_entity.id
_entity.type
_entity.pdbx_description
1 polymer ?
#
loop_
_entity_poly.entity_id
_entity_poly.type
_entity_poly.pdbx_seq_one_letter_code
_entity_poly.pdbx_strand_id
1 'polypeptide(L)'
;MKKRLLATAACVLALGTSAAVPASAEGSGHGSHGGHGGLGSAAGTVTTPLARSTPSTGRAVTLVARLDGAQEVPVQGGPAVADPDGKALALVQVRGDRVVFSLSWQGLVPSLGHIHEGDTGKNGPVAVPLFGSAMPSTVDSAAGQVTVVDPVLAERLRTRPTGFYVNLHSAEFPGGAVRGQLKPLGRPVNPLDIIRGGKLRALSNGSQEVPKNDDSKVGDPDGYAVTFLRPKATSIDFSMAWVNIQSPSLGHIHRGPFGSNGEVVFNLFDKPVPGGIFAVSGRLGGQKPEDVNRVRQNPLDYYSNIHTAEFPDGAVRGQLFR
;
A
#
# COMPACT_ATOMS: atom_id res chain seq x y z
N MET A 1 23.20 -23.53 -24.52
CA MET A 1 22.11 -23.55 -23.52
C MET A 1 20.93 -22.79 -24.11
N LYS A 2 19.94 -23.51 -24.68
CA LYS A 2 18.83 -22.94 -25.45
C LYS A 2 17.64 -22.67 -24.52
N LYS A 3 17.19 -21.42 -24.44
CA LYS A 3 15.93 -21.02 -23.81
C LYS A 3 14.77 -21.39 -24.75
N ARG A 4 13.81 -22.17 -24.27
CA ARG A 4 12.52 -22.39 -24.96
C ARG A 4 11.50 -21.43 -24.36
N LEU A 5 10.99 -20.51 -25.18
CA LEU A 5 9.73 -19.81 -24.93
C LEU A 5 8.59 -20.82 -25.12
N LEU A 6 7.70 -20.93 -24.13
CA LEU A 6 6.39 -21.53 -24.28
C LEU A 6 5.36 -20.42 -24.08
N ALA A 7 4.69 -20.08 -25.16
CA ALA A 7 3.46 -19.31 -25.14
C ALA A 7 2.32 -20.20 -24.62
N THR A 8 1.40 -19.66 -23.83
CA THR A 8 0.13 -20.35 -23.58
C THR A 8 -1.00 -19.33 -23.44
N ALA A 9 -2.13 -19.76 -24.02
CA ALA A 9 -3.32 -19.01 -24.39
C ALA A 9 -4.03 -18.26 -23.24
N ALA A 10 -4.53 -17.08 -23.59
CA ALA A 10 -5.53 -16.35 -22.81
C ALA A 10 -6.89 -17.06 -22.93
N CYS A 11 -7.49 -17.41 -21.79
CA CYS A 11 -8.86 -17.91 -21.73
C CYS A 11 -9.78 -16.75 -21.30
N VAL A 12 -10.70 -16.38 -22.19
CA VAL A 12 -11.72 -15.35 -21.99
C VAL A 12 -12.80 -15.90 -21.05
N LEU A 13 -13.06 -15.20 -19.94
CA LEU A 13 -14.24 -15.41 -19.11
C LEU A 13 -15.25 -14.29 -19.39
N ALA A 14 -16.40 -14.68 -19.91
CA ALA A 14 -17.55 -13.83 -20.19
C ALA A 14 -18.21 -13.38 -18.87
N LEU A 15 -18.38 -12.07 -18.70
CA LEU A 15 -19.25 -11.50 -17.68
C LEU A 15 -20.62 -11.23 -18.30
N GLY A 16 -21.63 -11.91 -17.75
CA GLY A 16 -23.04 -11.76 -18.13
C GLY A 16 -23.58 -10.38 -17.81
N THR A 17 -24.42 -9.90 -18.71
CA THR A 17 -25.14 -8.63 -18.68
C THR A 17 -26.34 -8.69 -17.72
N SER A 18 -26.64 -7.58 -17.05
CA SER A 18 -27.92 -7.39 -16.37
C SER A 18 -28.35 -5.92 -16.47
N ALA A 19 -29.25 -5.71 -17.43
CA ALA A 19 -30.37 -4.75 -17.53
C ALA A 19 -30.18 -3.30 -17.05
N ALA A 20 -30.11 -2.39 -18.03
CA ALA A 20 -30.53 -1.01 -17.91
C ALA A 20 -32.06 -0.90 -17.96
N VAL A 21 -32.63 -0.03 -17.13
CA VAL A 21 -34.07 0.34 -17.13
C VAL A 21 -34.27 1.46 -18.16
N PRO A 22 -35.32 1.43 -19.01
CA PRO A 22 -35.50 2.45 -20.04
C PRO A 22 -36.12 3.73 -19.47
N ALA A 23 -35.67 4.87 -20.01
CA ALA A 23 -36.32 6.16 -19.88
C ALA A 23 -37.54 6.23 -20.82
N SER A 24 -38.69 6.64 -20.30
CA SER A 24 -39.86 7.01 -21.08
C SER A 24 -39.87 8.51 -21.31
N ALA A 25 -39.91 8.91 -22.58
CA ALA A 25 -40.25 10.26 -23.00
C ALA A 25 -41.73 10.30 -23.39
N GLU A 26 -42.45 11.36 -23.02
CA GLU A 26 -43.40 12.11 -23.86
C GLU A 26 -44.10 13.21 -23.02
N GLY A 27 -44.34 14.38 -23.63
CA GLY A 27 -45.27 15.37 -23.09
C GLY A 27 -44.93 16.84 -23.36
N SER A 28 -45.22 17.30 -24.58
CA SER A 28 -45.11 18.68 -25.08
C SER A 28 -45.99 19.70 -24.33
N GLY A 29 -45.56 20.98 -24.25
CA GLY A 29 -46.41 22.11 -23.88
C GLY A 29 -45.71 23.47 -23.89
N HIS A 30 -46.04 24.31 -24.88
CA HIS A 30 -45.53 25.67 -25.11
C HIS A 30 -45.86 26.69 -24.00
N GLY A 31 -44.98 27.69 -23.82
CA GLY A 31 -45.28 28.95 -23.13
C GLY A 31 -44.09 29.92 -23.12
N SER A 32 -44.25 31.07 -23.78
CA SER A 32 -43.26 32.12 -24.04
C SER A 32 -42.96 33.01 -22.81
N HIS A 33 -41.72 33.54 -22.75
CA HIS A 33 -41.31 34.93 -22.42
C HIS A 33 -40.12 35.07 -21.44
N GLY A 34 -39.02 35.67 -21.96
CA GLY A 34 -38.32 36.81 -21.34
C GLY A 34 -37.31 36.60 -20.20
N GLY A 35 -36.06 37.03 -20.43
CA GLY A 35 -35.34 37.86 -19.45
C GLY A 35 -34.23 37.21 -18.59
N HIS A 36 -32.99 37.43 -19.02
CA HIS A 36 -31.74 37.63 -18.27
C HIS A 36 -31.61 37.25 -16.77
N GLY A 37 -30.51 36.55 -16.45
CA GLY A 37 -29.85 36.63 -15.14
C GLY A 37 -29.25 35.32 -14.62
N GLY A 38 -28.13 34.87 -15.20
CA GLY A 38 -27.41 33.68 -14.74
C GLY A 38 -26.72 33.91 -13.39
N LEU A 39 -27.25 33.31 -12.33
CA LEU A 39 -26.53 33.05 -11.09
C LEU A 39 -25.98 31.62 -11.17
N GLY A 40 -24.66 31.50 -11.30
CA GLY A 40 -23.95 30.22 -11.28
C GLY A 40 -24.10 29.56 -9.93
N SER A 41 -24.85 28.46 -9.89
CA SER A 41 -24.98 27.60 -8.72
C SER A 41 -23.67 26.81 -8.58
N ALA A 42 -22.84 27.19 -7.61
CA ALA A 42 -21.66 26.42 -7.23
C ALA A 42 -22.11 25.08 -6.64
N ALA A 43 -21.92 24.00 -7.39
CA ALA A 43 -22.06 22.64 -6.89
C ALA A 43 -20.92 22.38 -5.89
N GLY A 44 -21.15 22.72 -4.62
CA GLY A 44 -20.26 22.37 -3.52
C GLY A 44 -20.15 20.85 -3.44
N THR A 45 -18.99 20.32 -3.76
CA THR A 45 -18.65 18.92 -3.50
C THR A 45 -18.62 18.75 -2.00
N VAL A 46 -19.60 18.03 -1.45
CA VAL A 46 -19.59 17.62 -0.04
C VAL A 46 -18.48 16.59 0.10
N THR A 47 -17.29 17.04 0.48
CA THR A 47 -16.25 16.16 0.99
C THR A 47 -16.73 15.63 2.33
N THR A 48 -17.25 14.40 2.36
CA THR A 48 -17.49 13.71 3.63
C THR A 48 -16.16 13.55 4.34
N PRO A 49 -15.93 14.19 5.50
CA PRO A 49 -14.68 14.02 6.23
C PRO A 49 -14.56 12.54 6.59
N LEU A 50 -13.39 11.94 6.36
CA LEU A 50 -13.09 10.60 6.87
C LEU A 50 -13.41 10.58 8.36
N ALA A 51 -14.42 9.79 8.74
CA ALA A 51 -14.83 9.68 10.13
C ALA A 51 -13.59 9.34 10.97
N ARG A 52 -13.27 10.19 11.95
CA ARG A 52 -12.23 9.89 12.94
C ARG A 52 -12.65 8.62 13.66
N SER A 53 -12.03 7.49 13.31
CA SER A 53 -12.24 6.24 14.02
C SER A 53 -11.96 6.47 15.51
N THR A 54 -12.94 6.18 16.36
CA THR A 54 -12.76 6.22 17.81
C THR A 54 -11.55 5.34 18.17
N PRO A 55 -10.62 5.80 19.03
CA PRO A 55 -9.47 5.00 19.41
C PRO A 55 -9.92 3.66 19.98
N SER A 56 -9.37 2.55 19.47
CA SER A 56 -9.69 1.25 20.00
C SER A 56 -9.22 1.13 21.45
N THR A 57 -10.12 0.72 22.34
CA THR A 57 -9.86 0.58 23.77
C THR A 57 -9.38 -0.83 24.10
N GLY A 58 -8.56 -0.98 25.13
CA GLY A 58 -8.10 -2.27 25.63
C GLY A 58 -6.57 -2.42 25.64
N ARG A 59 -6.09 -3.46 26.33
CA ARG A 59 -4.66 -3.78 26.37
C ARG A 59 -4.20 -4.27 25.00
N ALA A 60 -3.15 -3.66 24.47
CA ALA A 60 -2.52 -4.15 23.26
C ALA A 60 -1.79 -5.48 23.54
N VAL A 61 -1.97 -6.46 22.66
CA VAL A 61 -1.11 -7.63 22.58
C VAL A 61 -0.21 -7.51 21.37
N THR A 62 1.03 -7.98 21.51
CA THR A 62 1.96 -8.08 20.39
C THR A 62 2.13 -9.55 20.05
N LEU A 63 2.04 -9.85 18.76
CA LEU A 63 2.14 -11.16 18.18
C LEU A 63 3.25 -11.16 17.12
N VAL A 64 3.80 -12.35 16.87
CA VAL A 64 4.81 -12.58 15.84
C VAL A 64 4.50 -13.87 15.08
N ALA A 65 4.77 -13.88 13.79
CA ALA A 65 4.88 -15.08 12.98
C ALA A 65 6.15 -15.02 12.12
N ARG A 66 6.87 -16.13 12.04
CA ARG A 66 7.92 -16.33 11.02
C ARG A 66 7.35 -17.25 9.97
N LEU A 67 7.38 -16.79 8.73
CA LEU A 67 6.72 -17.45 7.61
C LEU A 67 7.74 -18.02 6.64
N ASP A 68 7.48 -19.21 6.15
CA ASP A 68 8.18 -19.86 5.05
C ASP A 68 7.20 -20.78 4.30
N GLY A 69 7.59 -21.26 3.11
CA GLY A 69 6.75 -22.15 2.33
C GLY A 69 6.58 -23.55 2.94
N ALA A 70 7.52 -24.02 3.75
CA ALA A 70 7.46 -25.35 4.36
C ALA A 70 6.32 -25.48 5.41
N GLN A 71 5.83 -24.35 5.92
CA GLN A 71 4.69 -24.30 6.83
C GLN A 71 3.32 -24.32 6.13
N GLU A 72 3.27 -24.21 4.80
CA GLU A 72 2.03 -24.31 4.02
C GLU A 72 1.44 -25.72 4.08
N VAL A 73 0.11 -25.82 3.93
CA VAL A 73 -0.61 -27.10 3.92
C VAL A 73 -1.29 -27.26 2.56
N PRO A 74 -0.70 -28.05 1.64
CA PRO A 74 -1.29 -28.28 0.33
C PRO A 74 -2.66 -28.94 0.39
N VAL A 75 -3.55 -28.52 -0.50
CA VAL A 75 -4.83 -29.19 -0.77
C VAL A 75 -4.72 -29.90 -2.11
N GLN A 76 -5.10 -31.19 -2.16
CA GLN A 76 -5.06 -31.97 -3.40
C GLN A 76 -5.92 -31.31 -4.47
N GLY A 77 -5.34 -31.07 -5.65
CA GLY A 77 -6.01 -30.38 -6.76
C GLY A 77 -6.19 -28.87 -6.56
N GLY A 78 -5.65 -28.30 -5.48
CA GLY A 78 -5.66 -26.87 -5.21
C GLY A 78 -4.61 -26.10 -6.02
N PRO A 79 -4.63 -24.76 -5.93
CA PRO A 79 -3.59 -23.89 -6.51
C PRO A 79 -2.20 -24.20 -5.94
N ALA A 80 -1.15 -23.76 -6.64
CA ALA A 80 0.21 -23.90 -6.17
C ALA A 80 0.43 -23.19 -4.82
N VAL A 81 1.19 -23.85 -3.94
CA VAL A 81 1.52 -23.42 -2.57
C VAL A 81 2.98 -23.74 -2.26
N ALA A 82 3.48 -23.26 -1.12
CA ALA A 82 4.79 -23.61 -0.55
C ALA A 82 5.97 -23.11 -1.38
N ASP A 83 6.14 -21.79 -1.41
CA ASP A 83 7.29 -21.13 -2.05
C ASP A 83 8.60 -21.56 -1.35
N PRO A 84 9.52 -22.26 -2.04
CA PRO A 84 10.74 -22.77 -1.44
C PRO A 84 11.74 -21.66 -1.08
N ASP A 85 11.68 -20.51 -1.75
CA ASP A 85 12.60 -19.39 -1.59
C ASP A 85 12.01 -18.29 -0.69
N GLY A 86 10.68 -18.25 -0.61
CA GLY A 86 9.93 -17.27 0.16
C GLY A 86 10.17 -17.37 1.67
N LYS A 87 10.45 -16.22 2.29
CA LYS A 87 10.48 -16.04 3.74
C LYS A 87 9.84 -14.73 4.14
N ALA A 88 9.16 -14.69 5.28
CA ALA A 88 8.67 -13.44 5.85
C ALA A 88 8.67 -13.43 7.38
N LEU A 89 8.57 -12.22 7.94
CA LEU A 89 8.32 -11.95 9.35
C LEU A 89 7.10 -11.05 9.44
N ALA A 90 6.14 -11.45 10.26
CA ALA A 90 5.00 -10.62 10.64
C ALA A 90 5.13 -10.21 12.11
N LEU A 91 5.01 -8.92 12.38
CA LEU A 91 4.71 -8.39 13.71
C LEU A 91 3.30 -7.81 13.67
N VAL A 92 2.47 -8.20 14.64
CA VAL A 92 1.06 -7.80 14.69
C VAL A 92 0.76 -7.27 16.08
N GLN A 93 0.24 -6.06 16.15
CA GLN A 93 -0.29 -5.48 17.38
C GLN A 93 -1.81 -5.46 17.28
N VAL A 94 -2.49 -6.08 18.24
CA VAL A 94 -3.96 -6.06 18.33
C VAL A 94 -4.36 -5.30 19.58
N ARG A 95 -5.11 -4.22 19.41
CA ARG A 95 -5.65 -3.38 20.50
C ARG A 95 -7.15 -3.21 20.25
N GLY A 96 -7.99 -3.70 21.15
CA GLY A 96 -9.44 -3.72 20.91
C GLY A 96 -9.75 -4.48 19.62
N ASP A 97 -10.34 -3.79 18.66
CA ASP A 97 -10.66 -4.21 17.28
C ASP A 97 -9.60 -3.80 16.24
N ARG A 98 -8.61 -2.99 16.60
CA ARG A 98 -7.57 -2.53 15.68
C ARG A 98 -6.42 -3.50 15.60
N VAL A 99 -6.11 -3.93 14.38
CA VAL A 99 -4.91 -4.70 14.02
C VAL A 99 -3.95 -3.78 13.29
N VAL A 100 -2.78 -3.51 13.88
CA VAL A 100 -1.66 -2.84 13.21
C VAL A 100 -0.61 -3.89 12.94
N PHE A 101 -0.14 -4.00 11.70
CA PHE A 101 0.81 -5.04 11.31
C PHE A 101 2.01 -4.44 10.58
N SER A 102 3.12 -5.17 10.65
CA SER A 102 4.28 -4.95 9.79
C SER A 102 4.77 -6.29 9.26
N LEU A 103 5.03 -6.32 7.97
CA LEU A 103 5.50 -7.47 7.23
C LEU A 103 6.84 -7.11 6.59
N SER A 104 7.81 -8.01 6.67
CA SER A 104 9.03 -7.97 5.86
C SER A 104 9.21 -9.30 5.18
N TRP A 105 9.58 -9.31 3.91
CA TRP A 105 9.67 -10.52 3.09
C TRP A 105 10.94 -10.55 2.24
N GLN A 106 11.30 -11.75 1.79
CA GLN A 106 12.41 -12.01 0.90
C GLN A 106 12.05 -13.20 0.01
N GLY A 107 12.47 -13.14 -1.25
CA GLY A 107 12.30 -14.24 -2.21
C GLY A 107 10.93 -14.28 -2.89
N LEU A 108 10.03 -13.35 -2.59
CA LEU A 108 8.70 -13.25 -3.19
C LEU A 108 8.24 -11.80 -3.36
N VAL A 109 7.23 -11.60 -4.21
CA VAL A 109 6.43 -10.37 -4.29
C VAL A 109 5.02 -10.71 -3.82
N PRO A 110 4.59 -10.25 -2.62
CA PRO A 110 3.27 -10.58 -2.11
C PRO A 110 2.14 -10.03 -2.99
N SER A 111 1.21 -10.91 -3.37
CA SER A 111 -0.02 -10.57 -4.10
C SER A 111 -1.20 -10.31 -3.17
N LEU A 112 -1.24 -11.02 -2.03
CA LEU A 112 -2.27 -10.94 -0.99
C LEU A 112 -1.62 -11.19 0.37
N GLY A 113 -2.22 -10.65 1.43
CA GLY A 113 -1.83 -10.94 2.80
C GLY A 113 -3.04 -11.10 3.70
N HIS A 114 -3.06 -12.18 4.49
CA HIS A 114 -4.18 -12.53 5.33
C HIS A 114 -3.72 -13.01 6.71
N ILE A 115 -4.59 -12.83 7.71
CA ILE A 115 -4.61 -13.66 8.92
C ILE A 115 -5.76 -14.64 8.75
N HIS A 116 -5.49 -15.93 8.91
CA HIS A 116 -6.46 -17.02 8.88
C HIS A 116 -6.71 -17.58 10.28
N GLU A 117 -7.91 -18.12 10.51
CA GLU A 117 -8.27 -18.85 11.73
C GLU A 117 -8.11 -20.36 11.52
N GLY A 118 -7.00 -20.92 12.01
CA GLY A 118 -6.70 -22.34 11.91
C GLY A 118 -5.50 -22.75 12.77
N ASP A 119 -5.60 -23.94 13.37
CA ASP A 119 -4.50 -24.52 14.14
C ASP A 119 -3.27 -24.82 13.27
N THR A 120 -2.12 -25.01 13.92
CA THR A 120 -0.90 -25.47 13.25
C THR A 120 -1.15 -26.74 12.43
N GLY A 121 -0.71 -26.74 11.17
CA GLY A 121 -0.88 -27.87 10.26
C GLY A 121 -2.29 -28.02 9.66
N LYS A 122 -3.20 -27.07 9.90
CA LYS A 122 -4.55 -27.07 9.30
C LYS A 122 -4.80 -25.79 8.52
N ASN A 123 -5.49 -25.90 7.39
CA ASN A 123 -6.01 -24.72 6.68
C ASN A 123 -7.26 -24.19 7.39
N GLY A 124 -7.47 -22.88 7.30
CA GLY A 124 -8.60 -22.20 7.90
C GLY A 124 -9.12 -21.04 7.04
N PRO A 125 -10.34 -20.54 7.29
CA PRO A 125 -10.87 -19.39 6.56
C PRO A 125 -10.06 -18.12 6.83
N VAL A 126 -10.14 -17.15 5.91
CA VAL A 126 -9.61 -15.81 6.12
C VAL A 126 -10.38 -15.15 7.27
N ALA A 127 -9.65 -14.75 8.31
CA ALA A 127 -10.19 -14.04 9.46
C ALA A 127 -10.02 -12.52 9.31
N VAL A 128 -8.83 -12.08 8.88
CA VAL A 128 -8.52 -10.65 8.66
C VAL A 128 -7.81 -10.49 7.32
N PRO A 129 -8.42 -9.81 6.33
CA PRO A 129 -7.70 -9.43 5.13
C PRO A 129 -6.75 -8.25 5.43
N LEU A 130 -5.44 -8.45 5.27
CA LEU A 130 -4.42 -7.41 5.53
C LEU A 130 -4.22 -6.49 4.33
N PHE A 131 -4.16 -7.07 3.13
CA PHE A 131 -4.16 -6.34 1.85
C PHE A 131 -4.59 -7.27 0.70
N GLY A 132 -5.21 -6.68 -0.33
CA GLY A 132 -5.90 -7.41 -1.40
C GLY A 132 -5.34 -7.24 -2.81
N SER A 133 -4.18 -6.63 -2.98
CA SER A 133 -3.52 -6.46 -4.28
C SER A 133 -2.00 -6.58 -4.15
N ALA A 134 -1.32 -6.78 -5.29
CA ALA A 134 0.12 -6.97 -5.31
C ALA A 134 0.89 -5.75 -4.82
N MET A 135 1.93 -6.01 -4.02
CA MET A 135 2.91 -5.02 -3.62
C MET A 135 3.83 -4.66 -4.81
N PRO A 136 4.35 -3.42 -4.89
CA PRO A 136 5.39 -3.09 -5.86
C PRO A 136 6.63 -3.97 -5.67
N SER A 137 7.28 -4.36 -6.77
CA SER A 137 8.41 -5.32 -6.74
C SER A 137 9.67 -4.79 -6.06
N THR A 138 9.79 -3.47 -5.91
CA THR A 138 10.88 -2.81 -5.19
C THR A 138 10.67 -2.77 -3.68
N VAL A 139 9.45 -3.07 -3.21
CA VAL A 139 9.07 -3.08 -1.79
C VAL A 139 9.36 -4.46 -1.21
N ASP A 140 10.07 -4.48 -0.08
CA ASP A 140 10.41 -5.69 0.68
C ASP A 140 9.78 -5.71 2.08
N SER A 141 9.17 -4.60 2.50
CA SER A 141 8.49 -4.48 3.79
C SER A 141 7.33 -3.49 3.72
N ALA A 142 6.25 -3.75 4.44
CA ALA A 142 5.09 -2.87 4.54
C ALA A 142 4.46 -2.90 5.93
N ALA A 143 3.89 -1.77 6.36
CA ALA A 143 3.08 -1.68 7.56
C ALA A 143 1.73 -1.06 7.24
N GLY A 144 0.71 -1.60 7.89
CA GLY A 144 -0.66 -1.23 7.65
C GLY A 144 -1.54 -1.45 8.88
N GLN A 145 -2.81 -1.10 8.72
CA GLN A 145 -3.82 -1.30 9.75
C GLN A 145 -5.14 -1.78 9.16
N VAL A 146 -5.86 -2.56 9.95
CA VAL A 146 -7.21 -3.03 9.65
C VAL A 146 -8.05 -2.95 10.93
N THR A 147 -9.33 -2.59 10.77
CA THR A 147 -10.32 -2.71 11.84
C THR A 147 -11.05 -4.03 11.69
N VAL A 148 -11.03 -4.85 12.74
CA VAL A 148 -11.75 -6.12 12.80
C VAL A 148 -13.17 -5.85 13.28
N VAL A 149 -14.13 -5.94 12.35
CA VAL A 149 -15.53 -5.58 12.62
C VAL A 149 -16.20 -6.54 13.61
N ASP A 150 -15.85 -7.83 13.59
CA ASP A 150 -16.35 -8.81 14.55
C ASP A 150 -15.60 -8.69 15.90
N PRO A 151 -16.26 -8.22 16.97
CA PRO A 151 -15.61 -8.06 18.28
C PRO A 151 -15.20 -9.40 18.90
N VAL A 152 -15.91 -10.50 18.60
CA VAL A 152 -15.57 -11.84 19.11
C VAL A 152 -14.30 -12.31 18.43
N LEU A 153 -14.15 -12.11 17.12
CA LEU A 153 -12.92 -12.40 16.41
C LEU A 153 -11.75 -11.56 16.94
N ALA A 154 -11.95 -10.25 17.16
CA ALA A 154 -10.93 -9.38 17.72
C ALA A 154 -10.48 -9.85 19.13
N GLU A 155 -11.41 -10.29 19.97
CA GLU A 155 -11.09 -10.91 21.27
C GLU A 155 -10.32 -12.22 21.10
N ARG A 156 -10.73 -13.11 20.18
CA ARG A 156 -10.02 -14.38 19.93
C ARG A 156 -8.60 -14.16 19.42
N LEU A 157 -8.36 -13.20 18.54
CA LEU A 157 -7.02 -12.82 18.09
C LEU A 157 -6.13 -12.40 19.27
N ARG A 158 -6.70 -11.74 20.28
CA ARG A 158 -5.95 -11.31 21.47
C ARG A 158 -5.71 -12.42 22.48
N THR A 159 -6.70 -13.27 22.72
CA THR A 159 -6.69 -14.26 23.80
C THR A 159 -6.24 -15.65 23.37
N ARG A 160 -6.41 -15.98 22.09
CA ARG A 160 -6.09 -17.29 21.51
C ARG A 160 -5.27 -17.15 20.20
N PRO A 161 -4.19 -16.33 20.17
CA PRO A 161 -3.47 -16.04 18.93
C PRO A 161 -2.87 -17.28 18.25
N THR A 162 -2.58 -18.34 19.00
CA THR A 162 -2.03 -19.59 18.45
C THR A 162 -3.03 -20.37 17.60
N GLY A 163 -4.32 -20.01 17.60
CA GLY A 163 -5.33 -20.52 16.67
C GLY A 163 -5.36 -19.77 15.33
N PHE A 164 -4.41 -18.85 15.09
CA PHE A 164 -4.35 -18.04 13.88
C PHE A 164 -2.97 -18.10 13.22
N TYR A 165 -2.92 -17.92 11.91
CA TYR A 165 -1.68 -17.84 11.15
C TYR A 165 -1.71 -16.68 10.16
N VAL A 166 -0.54 -16.11 9.88
CA VAL A 166 -0.35 -15.16 8.78
C VAL A 166 0.02 -15.93 7.52
N ASN A 167 -0.54 -15.51 6.40
CA ASN A 167 -0.24 -16.07 5.10
C ASN A 167 0.00 -14.94 4.08
N LEU A 168 1.02 -15.09 3.25
CA LEU A 168 1.26 -14.23 2.09
C LEU A 168 1.19 -15.10 0.84
N HIS A 169 0.51 -14.60 -0.18
CA HIS A 169 0.40 -15.24 -1.49
C HIS A 169 1.34 -14.56 -2.48
N SER A 170 1.64 -15.21 -3.60
CA SER A 170 2.32 -14.60 -4.73
C SER A 170 1.61 -14.98 -6.03
N ALA A 171 2.05 -14.42 -7.16
CA ALA A 171 1.52 -14.83 -8.47
C ALA A 171 1.85 -16.29 -8.80
N GLU A 172 3.02 -16.78 -8.38
CA GLU A 172 3.47 -18.16 -8.59
C GLU A 172 2.81 -19.15 -7.61
N PHE A 173 2.57 -18.70 -6.38
CA PHE A 173 1.95 -19.50 -5.32
C PHE A 173 0.63 -18.86 -4.84
N PRO A 174 -0.42 -18.85 -5.68
CA PRO A 174 -1.69 -18.19 -5.36
C PRO A 174 -2.47 -18.88 -4.23
N GLY A 175 -2.17 -20.14 -3.91
CA GLY A 175 -2.77 -20.82 -2.77
C GLY A 175 -2.16 -20.43 -1.42
N GLY A 176 -0.99 -19.79 -1.42
CA GLY A 176 -0.19 -19.48 -0.23
C GLY A 176 1.29 -19.69 -0.53
N ALA A 177 2.06 -18.60 -0.59
CA ALA A 177 3.50 -18.66 -0.82
C ALA A 177 4.23 -19.00 0.48
N VAL A 178 3.91 -18.28 1.57
CA VAL A 178 4.53 -18.48 2.88
C VAL A 178 3.50 -18.37 4.00
N ARG A 179 3.62 -19.25 5.00
CA ARG A 179 2.72 -19.33 6.15
C ARG A 179 3.50 -19.31 7.46
N GLY A 180 2.90 -18.74 8.52
CA GLY A 180 3.46 -18.81 9.86
C GLY A 180 2.42 -18.61 10.95
N GLN A 181 2.43 -19.48 11.97
CA GLN A 181 1.50 -19.40 13.09
C GLN A 181 1.79 -18.16 13.96
N LEU A 182 0.74 -17.44 14.37
CA LEU A 182 0.86 -16.34 15.32
C LEU A 182 1.19 -16.86 16.71
N LYS A 183 2.12 -16.18 17.38
CA LYS A 183 2.53 -16.46 18.76
C LYS A 183 2.62 -15.16 19.54
N PRO A 184 2.28 -15.15 20.84
CA PRO A 184 2.53 -13.99 21.69
C PRO A 184 4.00 -13.60 21.67
N LEU A 185 4.28 -12.30 21.54
CA LEU A 185 5.59 -11.72 21.74
C LEU A 185 5.58 -11.01 23.09
N GLY A 186 6.33 -11.54 24.06
CA GLY A 186 6.37 -11.05 25.45
C GLY A 186 6.95 -9.64 25.65
N ARG A 187 7.21 -8.91 24.56
CA ARG A 187 7.65 -7.51 24.57
C ARG A 187 6.83 -6.70 23.57
N PRO A 188 6.49 -5.44 23.90
CA PRO A 188 5.95 -4.53 22.90
C PRO A 188 6.96 -4.36 21.75
N VAL A 189 6.44 -4.33 20.53
CA VAL A 189 7.18 -3.86 19.35
C VAL A 189 6.40 -2.74 18.71
N ASN A 190 7.11 -1.82 18.07
CA ASN A 190 6.48 -0.83 17.22
C ASN A 190 6.46 -1.39 15.79
N PRO A 191 5.29 -1.66 15.19
CA PRO A 191 5.21 -2.09 13.79
C PRO A 191 5.88 -1.10 12.82
N LEU A 192 6.05 0.17 13.21
CA LEU A 192 6.76 1.18 12.43
C LEU A 192 8.28 1.03 12.44
N ASP A 193 8.84 0.09 13.21
CA ASP A 193 10.29 -0.19 13.20
C ASP A 193 10.80 -0.66 11.82
N ILE A 194 9.89 -0.97 10.89
CA ILE A 194 10.23 -1.21 9.47
C ILE A 194 10.71 0.05 8.74
N ILE A 195 10.33 1.25 9.20
CA ILE A 195 10.78 2.53 8.64
C ILE A 195 12.23 2.74 9.07
N ARG A 196 13.14 2.09 8.35
CA ARG A 196 14.57 2.19 8.62
C ARG A 196 15.10 3.49 8.05
N GLY A 197 15.20 4.49 8.90
CA GLY A 197 15.73 5.80 8.55
C GLY A 197 17.05 5.72 7.77
N GLY A 198 17.10 6.48 6.67
CA GLY A 198 18.28 6.81 5.90
C GLY A 198 18.86 8.16 6.34
N LYS A 199 20.04 8.49 5.85
CA LYS A 199 20.66 9.80 6.14
C LYS A 199 19.99 10.94 5.39
N LEU A 200 19.33 10.64 4.27
CA LEU A 200 18.56 11.63 3.53
C LEU A 200 17.09 11.48 3.88
N ARG A 201 16.39 12.60 4.00
CA ARG A 201 14.99 12.66 4.41
C ARG A 201 14.26 13.77 3.65
N ALA A 202 12.97 13.57 3.39
CA ALA A 202 12.05 14.60 2.95
C ALA A 202 10.82 14.59 3.87
N LEU A 203 10.36 15.78 4.24
CA LEU A 203 9.09 15.99 4.92
C LEU A 203 8.14 16.60 3.89
N SER A 204 7.16 15.83 3.48
CA SER A 204 6.30 16.15 2.35
C SER A 204 4.89 16.54 2.81
N ASN A 205 4.31 17.53 2.14
CA ASN A 205 2.87 17.86 2.25
C ASN A 205 2.37 18.41 0.90
N GLY A 206 1.06 18.58 0.75
CA GLY A 206 0.50 19.06 -0.52
C GLY A 206 0.85 20.51 -0.85
N SER A 207 1.02 21.38 0.15
CA SER A 207 1.37 22.79 -0.06
C SER A 207 2.73 23.02 -0.72
N GLN A 208 3.60 22.00 -0.71
CA GLN A 208 4.92 22.03 -1.35
C GLN A 208 4.89 21.61 -2.83
N GLU A 209 3.76 21.10 -3.32
CA GLU A 209 3.62 20.72 -4.72
C GLU A 209 3.68 21.94 -5.65
N VAL A 210 4.13 21.71 -6.88
CA VAL A 210 4.18 22.75 -7.92
C VAL A 210 3.30 22.29 -9.08
N PRO A 211 2.16 22.94 -9.32
CA PRO A 211 1.27 22.58 -10.42
C PRO A 211 1.98 22.63 -11.76
N LYS A 212 1.64 21.68 -12.64
CA LYS A 212 2.13 21.67 -14.03
C LYS A 212 1.04 22.08 -15.02
N ASN A 213 -0.16 21.52 -14.85
CA ASN A 213 -1.26 21.70 -15.80
C ASN A 213 -2.57 22.10 -15.10
N ASP A 214 -3.05 21.26 -14.17
CA ASP A 214 -4.34 21.41 -13.50
C ASP A 214 -4.13 21.53 -11.98
N ASP A 215 -4.34 22.73 -11.47
CA ASP A 215 -4.19 23.06 -10.05
C ASP A 215 -5.15 22.26 -9.14
N SER A 216 -6.21 21.67 -9.69
CA SER A 216 -7.16 20.82 -8.93
C SER A 216 -6.69 19.37 -8.77
N LYS A 217 -5.62 18.96 -9.45
CA LYS A 217 -5.11 17.58 -9.49
C LYS A 217 -3.77 17.39 -8.79
N VAL A 218 -3.38 18.38 -7.99
CA VAL A 218 -2.08 18.47 -7.34
C VAL A 218 -2.25 19.05 -5.92
N GLY A 219 -1.41 18.61 -4.99
CA GLY A 219 -1.35 19.17 -3.64
C GLY A 219 -2.51 18.73 -2.75
N ASP A 220 -2.38 17.55 -2.15
CA ASP A 220 -3.32 17.05 -1.15
C ASP A 220 -3.32 17.96 0.10
N PRO A 221 -4.43 18.67 0.41
CA PRO A 221 -4.44 19.77 1.37
C PRO A 221 -4.19 19.33 2.82
N ASP A 222 -4.51 18.10 3.18
CA ASP A 222 -4.28 17.54 4.52
C ASP A 222 -3.33 16.33 4.53
N GLY A 223 -2.76 16.01 3.36
CA GLY A 223 -1.77 14.96 3.15
C GLY A 223 -0.38 15.28 3.69
N TYR A 224 0.23 14.30 4.35
CA TYR A 224 1.62 14.36 4.79
C TYR A 224 2.35 13.05 4.52
N ALA A 225 3.65 13.14 4.23
CA ALA A 225 4.53 11.99 4.16
C ALA A 225 5.93 12.29 4.67
N VAL A 226 6.63 11.23 5.05
CA VAL A 226 8.07 11.24 5.27
C VAL A 226 8.71 10.21 4.36
N THR A 227 9.78 10.62 3.68
CA THR A 227 10.62 9.75 2.86
C THR A 227 12.00 9.71 3.45
N PHE A 228 12.60 8.53 3.52
CA PHE A 228 13.99 8.33 3.90
C PHE A 228 14.73 7.61 2.78
N LEU A 229 15.92 8.10 2.43
CA LEU A 229 16.81 7.43 1.48
C LEU A 229 18.16 7.11 2.11
N ARG A 230 18.66 5.92 1.79
CA ARG A 230 20.05 5.50 2.03
C ARG A 230 20.68 5.12 0.69
N PRO A 231 21.29 6.10 -0.02
CA PRO A 231 22.08 5.83 -1.21
C PRO A 231 23.28 4.93 -0.91
N LYS A 232 23.53 3.95 -1.77
CA LYS A 232 24.70 3.04 -1.74
C LYS A 232 25.63 3.32 -2.93
N ALA A 233 26.20 2.28 -3.54
CA ALA A 233 27.00 2.41 -4.76
C ALA A 233 26.13 2.42 -6.03
N THR A 234 25.23 1.45 -6.15
CA THR A 234 24.36 1.22 -7.33
C THR A 234 22.91 0.96 -6.93
N SER A 235 22.53 1.32 -5.71
CA SER A 235 21.18 1.13 -5.18
C SER A 235 20.81 2.20 -4.18
N ILE A 236 19.50 2.33 -3.97
CA ILE A 236 18.92 3.17 -2.93
C ILE A 236 18.01 2.29 -2.09
N ASP A 237 18.33 2.15 -0.80
CA ASP A 237 17.31 1.67 0.15
C ASP A 237 16.40 2.86 0.48
N PHE A 238 15.10 2.64 0.51
CA PHE A 238 14.13 3.67 0.83
C PHE A 238 13.12 3.20 1.89
N SER A 239 12.59 4.15 2.64
CA SER A 239 11.42 3.96 3.50
C SER A 239 10.50 5.16 3.32
N MET A 240 9.20 4.93 3.27
CA MET A 240 8.19 5.97 3.12
C MET A 240 7.04 5.68 4.07
N ALA A 241 6.51 6.71 4.71
CA ALA A 241 5.30 6.63 5.50
C ALA A 241 4.43 7.85 5.22
N TRP A 242 3.11 7.67 5.24
CA TRP A 242 2.16 8.72 4.91
C TRP A 242 0.93 8.66 5.79
N VAL A 243 0.27 9.80 5.92
CA VAL A 243 -1.00 9.96 6.61
C VAL A 243 -1.88 10.92 5.82
N ASN A 244 -3.19 10.69 5.90
CA ASN A 244 -4.21 11.51 5.24
C ASN A 244 -3.99 11.71 3.73
N ILE A 245 -3.40 10.72 3.06
CA ILE A 245 -3.44 10.62 1.60
C ILE A 245 -4.09 9.29 1.25
N GLN A 246 -4.76 9.24 0.10
CA GLN A 246 -5.20 7.97 -0.48
C GLN A 246 -4.02 7.04 -0.74
N SER A 247 -4.29 5.76 -0.99
CA SER A 247 -3.25 4.78 -1.37
C SER A 247 -2.33 5.33 -2.46
N PRO A 248 -1.01 5.40 -2.22
CA PRO A 248 -0.05 5.85 -3.21
C PRO A 248 -0.14 5.05 -4.50
N SER A 249 -0.29 5.74 -5.63
CA SER A 249 -0.25 5.15 -6.96
C SER A 249 1.18 5.04 -7.48
N LEU A 250 2.01 6.04 -7.17
CA LEU A 250 3.41 6.18 -7.61
C LEU A 250 4.23 6.88 -6.53
N GLY A 251 5.53 6.57 -6.48
CA GLY A 251 6.47 7.21 -5.56
C GLY A 251 7.84 7.38 -6.22
N HIS A 252 8.29 8.63 -6.31
CA HIS A 252 9.49 8.97 -7.07
C HIS A 252 10.38 9.98 -6.34
N ILE A 253 11.65 10.01 -6.76
CA ILE A 253 12.57 11.11 -6.47
C ILE A 253 12.85 11.86 -7.77
N HIS A 254 12.58 13.15 -7.75
CA HIS A 254 12.89 14.06 -8.86
C HIS A 254 14.16 14.85 -8.57
N ARG A 255 14.79 15.36 -9.63
CA ARG A 255 15.84 16.36 -9.53
C ARG A 255 15.27 17.72 -9.92
N GLY A 256 15.18 18.61 -8.95
CA GLY A 256 14.71 19.97 -9.14
C GLY A 256 14.92 20.78 -7.86
N PRO A 257 15.28 22.07 -7.97
CA PRO A 257 15.41 22.93 -6.80
C PRO A 257 14.03 23.18 -6.17
N PHE A 258 14.08 23.77 -4.97
CA PHE A 258 12.87 24.20 -4.27
C PHE A 258 11.98 25.06 -5.17
N GLY A 259 10.68 24.76 -5.19
CA GLY A 259 9.71 25.52 -5.99
C GLY A 259 9.74 25.26 -7.51
N SER A 260 10.53 24.31 -8.01
CA SER A 260 10.51 23.94 -9.44
C SER A 260 10.30 22.44 -9.66
N ASN A 261 9.49 22.11 -10.67
CA ASN A 261 9.36 20.76 -11.18
C ASN A 261 10.63 20.34 -11.93
N GLY A 262 10.97 19.06 -11.88
CA GLY A 262 12.10 18.51 -12.60
C GLY A 262 11.91 17.05 -13.00
N GLU A 263 12.91 16.46 -13.65
CA GLU A 263 12.84 15.09 -14.15
C GLU A 263 12.82 14.06 -13.02
N VAL A 264 12.15 12.92 -13.26
CA VAL A 264 12.24 11.76 -12.37
C VAL A 264 13.62 11.11 -12.52
N VAL A 265 14.32 10.91 -11.40
CA VAL A 265 15.62 10.25 -11.36
C VAL A 265 15.53 8.85 -10.76
N PHE A 266 14.72 8.66 -9.71
CA PHE A 266 14.53 7.36 -9.09
C PHE A 266 13.04 7.00 -9.01
N ASN A 267 12.66 5.92 -9.68
CA ASN A 267 11.34 5.32 -9.55
C ASN A 267 11.31 4.37 -8.34
N LEU A 268 10.89 4.87 -7.17
CA LEU A 268 10.88 4.05 -5.95
C LEU A 268 9.84 2.94 -6.07
N PHE A 269 8.65 3.25 -6.59
CA PHE A 269 7.65 2.28 -7.04
C PHE A 269 6.75 2.87 -8.13
N ASP A 270 6.33 2.03 -9.07
CA ASP A 270 5.54 2.37 -10.26
C ASP A 270 4.19 1.63 -10.33
N LYS A 271 3.82 0.96 -9.23
CA LYS A 271 2.55 0.27 -9.04
C LYS A 271 1.87 0.79 -7.76
N PRO A 272 0.53 0.78 -7.72
CA PRO A 272 -0.20 1.18 -6.53
C PRO A 272 0.16 0.34 -5.32
N VAL A 273 0.32 1.01 -4.18
CA VAL A 273 0.41 0.36 -2.88
C VAL A 273 -1.02 -0.03 -2.44
N PRO A 274 -1.25 -1.25 -1.93
CA PRO A 274 -2.58 -1.67 -1.49
C PRO A 274 -3.18 -0.78 -0.40
N GLY A 275 -4.51 -0.66 -0.37
CA GLY A 275 -5.23 0.04 0.71
C GLY A 275 -4.96 -0.54 2.09
N GLY A 276 -5.01 0.32 3.12
CA GLY A 276 -4.71 -0.03 4.51
C GLY A 276 -3.21 0.01 4.85
N ILE A 277 -2.32 0.07 3.87
CA ILE A 277 -0.89 0.29 4.06
C ILE A 277 -0.62 1.79 4.20
N PHE A 278 0.13 2.16 5.25
CA PHE A 278 0.53 3.55 5.50
C PHE A 278 2.05 3.73 5.46
N ALA A 279 2.81 2.64 5.26
CA ALA A 279 4.26 2.65 5.30
C ALA A 279 4.84 1.50 4.47
N VAL A 280 5.91 1.78 3.72
CA VAL A 280 6.68 0.78 2.98
C VAL A 280 8.17 1.00 3.13
N SER A 281 8.96 -0.05 2.95
CA SER A 281 10.40 0.02 2.72
C SER A 281 10.80 -0.92 1.60
N GLY A 282 11.92 -0.60 0.97
CA GLY A 282 12.37 -1.34 -0.20
C GLY A 282 13.77 -0.98 -0.65
N ARG A 283 14.17 -1.59 -1.76
CA ARG A 283 15.43 -1.34 -2.44
C ARG A 283 15.21 -1.15 -3.92
N LEU A 284 15.65 0.00 -4.41
CA LEU A 284 15.80 0.25 -5.84
C LEU A 284 17.25 -0.11 -6.26
N GLY A 285 17.41 -1.26 -6.91
CA GLY A 285 18.70 -1.74 -7.43
C GLY A 285 19.02 -1.25 -8.85
N GLY A 286 20.24 -1.50 -9.33
CA GLY A 286 20.62 -1.24 -10.73
C GLY A 286 20.71 0.24 -11.12
N GLN A 287 20.89 1.14 -10.15
CA GLN A 287 20.95 2.58 -10.37
C GLN A 287 22.33 3.01 -10.83
N LYS A 288 22.39 4.06 -11.67
CA LYS A 288 23.65 4.63 -12.14
C LYS A 288 24.45 5.19 -10.95
N PRO A 289 25.73 4.82 -10.79
CA PRO A 289 26.55 5.33 -9.68
C PRO A 289 26.60 6.86 -9.60
N GLU A 290 26.59 7.53 -10.76
CA GLU A 290 26.61 8.99 -10.83
C GLU A 290 25.36 9.60 -10.19
N ASP A 291 24.16 9.11 -10.51
CA ASP A 291 22.92 9.63 -9.95
C ASP A 291 22.83 9.37 -8.44
N VAL A 292 23.22 8.16 -8.01
CA VAL A 292 23.26 7.79 -6.58
C VAL A 292 24.26 8.67 -5.81
N ASN A 293 25.41 8.99 -6.43
CA ASN A 293 26.40 9.89 -5.84
C ASN A 293 25.91 11.33 -5.78
N ARG A 294 25.24 11.83 -6.82
CA ARG A 294 24.72 13.21 -6.88
C ARG A 294 23.65 13.46 -5.82
N VAL A 295 22.64 12.58 -5.68
CA VAL A 295 21.63 12.75 -4.61
C VAL A 295 22.24 12.67 -3.22
N ARG A 296 23.30 11.87 -3.04
CA ARG A 296 24.05 11.78 -1.77
C ARG A 296 24.81 13.07 -1.45
N GLN A 297 25.38 13.73 -2.45
CA GLN A 297 26.21 14.94 -2.29
C GLN A 297 25.35 16.20 -2.18
N ASN A 298 24.34 16.32 -3.04
CA ASN A 298 23.53 17.52 -3.21
C ASN A 298 22.03 17.22 -2.99
N PRO A 299 21.61 16.74 -1.80
CA PRO A 299 20.23 16.32 -1.58
C PRO A 299 19.22 17.45 -1.79
N LEU A 300 19.60 18.71 -1.53
CA LEU A 300 18.72 19.87 -1.71
C LEU A 300 18.33 20.12 -3.18
N ASP A 301 19.00 19.49 -4.14
CA ASP A 301 18.64 19.54 -5.57
C ASP A 301 17.58 18.48 -5.95
N TYR A 302 17.09 17.70 -4.98
CA TYR A 302 16.19 16.57 -5.22
C TYR A 302 14.99 16.60 -4.26
N TYR A 303 13.82 16.18 -4.73
CA TYR A 303 12.62 16.11 -3.91
C TYR A 303 11.94 14.75 -4.03
N SER A 304 11.31 14.33 -2.93
CA SER A 304 10.39 13.21 -2.91
C SER A 304 9.03 13.66 -3.40
N ASN A 305 8.36 12.80 -4.16
CA ASN A 305 6.99 13.01 -4.61
C ASN A 305 6.18 11.71 -4.49
N ILE A 306 4.96 11.82 -3.99
CA ILE A 306 3.99 10.71 -3.94
C ILE A 306 2.76 11.15 -4.71
N HIS A 307 2.24 10.28 -5.56
CA HIS A 307 1.00 10.50 -6.30
C HIS A 307 -0.10 9.60 -5.75
N THR A 308 -1.35 10.03 -5.92
CA THR A 308 -2.54 9.21 -5.64
C THR A 308 -3.46 9.22 -6.85
N ALA A 309 -4.57 8.48 -6.80
CA ALA A 309 -5.60 8.56 -7.85
C ALA A 309 -6.31 9.92 -7.84
N GLU A 310 -6.48 10.53 -6.67
CA GLU A 310 -7.11 11.84 -6.49
C GLU A 310 -6.20 12.98 -6.95
N PHE A 311 -4.90 12.90 -6.64
CA PHE A 311 -3.88 13.87 -7.01
C PHE A 311 -2.81 13.24 -7.92
N PRO A 312 -3.14 12.98 -9.20
CA PRO A 312 -2.24 12.30 -10.13
C PRO A 312 -1.03 13.15 -10.51
N ASP A 313 -1.09 14.48 -10.43
CA ASP A 313 0.04 15.37 -10.73
C ASP A 313 0.99 15.56 -9.54
N GLY A 314 0.65 15.00 -8.37
CA GLY A 314 1.45 15.01 -7.15
C GLY A 314 0.56 15.25 -5.93
N ALA A 315 0.48 14.28 -5.02
CA ALA A 315 -0.27 14.43 -3.77
C ALA A 315 0.54 15.18 -2.72
N VAL A 316 1.79 14.76 -2.50
CA VAL A 316 2.68 15.41 -1.53
C VAL A 316 4.13 15.46 -2.03
N ARG A 317 4.76 16.63 -1.85
CA ARG A 317 6.15 16.92 -2.22
C ARG A 317 6.97 17.35 -1.03
N GLY A 318 8.25 16.99 -1.02
CA GLY A 318 9.20 17.45 -0.01
C GLY A 318 10.64 17.41 -0.49
N GLN A 319 11.40 18.48 -0.30
CA GLN A 319 12.82 18.53 -0.67
C GLN A 319 13.64 17.58 0.23
N LEU A 320 14.64 16.91 -0.34
CA LEU A 320 15.55 16.07 0.42
C LEU A 320 16.58 16.91 1.18
N PHE A 321 16.83 16.55 2.43
CA PHE A 321 17.84 17.13 3.31
C PHE A 321 18.51 16.04 4.16
N ARG A 322 19.48 16.41 5.02
CA ARG A 322 20.28 15.47 5.84
C ARG A 322 19.80 15.28 7.26
#